data_AF-A0A0W8FXD3-F1
#
_entry.id   AF-A0A0W8FXD3-F1
#
_cell.length_a   1.000
_cell.length_b   1.000
_cell.length_c   1.000
_cell.angle_alpha   90.00
_cell.angle_beta   90.00
_cell.angle_gamma   90.00
#
_symmetry.space_group_name_H-M   'P 1'
#
loop_
_entity.id
_entity.type
_entity.pdbx_description
1 polymer ?
#
loop_
_entity_poly.entity_id
_entity_poly.type
_entity_poly.pdbx_seq_one_letter_code
_entity_poly.pdbx_strand_id
1 'polypeptide(L)'
;MNLDELDEEYLEQQIKGFVDKFGTEPLKEIYHIHRNLSKTIFIKNFPTVEIFRRVFFDDFQKELNTGDSLNKIAERLSEREGISKRTVYDYYKYHYKRIKKLRKDKTKQKSFAD
;
A
#
# COMPACT_ATOMS: atom_id res chain seq x y z
N MET A 1 -5.78 -14.99 -3.94
CA MET A 1 -4.71 -15.70 -4.64
C MET A 1 -3.69 -16.06 -3.56
N ASN A 2 -3.32 -17.34 -3.40
CA ASN A 2 -2.23 -17.69 -2.49
C ASN A 2 -0.96 -17.67 -3.33
N LEU A 3 -0.22 -16.57 -3.26
CA LEU A 3 1.11 -16.46 -3.86
C LEU A 3 2.11 -17.08 -2.88
N ASP A 4 3.10 -17.81 -3.38
CA ASP A 4 4.24 -18.20 -2.56
C ASP A 4 5.25 -17.03 -2.43
N GLU A 5 6.28 -17.19 -1.60
CA GLU A 5 7.25 -16.11 -1.34
C GLU A 5 8.00 -15.67 -2.63
N LEU A 6 8.26 -16.60 -3.55
CA LEU A 6 8.94 -16.32 -4.83
C LEU A 6 8.03 -15.55 -5.79
N ASP A 7 6.77 -15.95 -5.87
CA ASP A 7 5.75 -15.25 -6.65
C ASP A 7 5.51 -13.82 -6.13
N GLU A 8 5.52 -13.64 -4.80
CA GLU A 8 5.44 -12.31 -4.19
C GLU A 8 6.65 -11.45 -4.56
N GLU A 9 7.89 -11.96 -4.43
CA GLU A 9 9.09 -11.21 -4.79
C GLU A 9 9.13 -10.83 -6.27
N TYR A 10 8.75 -11.76 -7.16
CA TYR A 10 8.68 -11.49 -8.59
C TYR A 10 7.64 -10.41 -8.91
N LEU A 11 6.45 -10.51 -8.33
CA LEU A 11 5.41 -9.49 -8.47
C LEU A 11 5.88 -8.12 -7.95
N GLU A 12 6.57 -8.09 -6.81
CA GLU A 12 7.16 -6.87 -6.24
C GLU A 12 8.14 -6.22 -7.22
N GLN A 13 8.98 -7.01 -7.90
CA GLN A 13 9.93 -6.51 -8.91
C GLN A 13 9.22 -5.97 -10.17
N GLN A 14 8.20 -6.67 -10.68
CA GLN A 14 7.45 -6.22 -11.85
C GLN A 14 6.70 -4.91 -11.57
N ILE A 15 6.06 -4.79 -10.40
CA ILE A 15 5.39 -3.55 -9.99
C ILE A 15 6.40 -2.41 -9.89
N LYS A 16 7.58 -2.65 -9.30
CA LYS A 16 8.63 -1.65 -9.22
C LYS A 16 9.08 -1.19 -10.61
N GLY A 17 9.38 -2.12 -11.51
CA GLY A 17 9.78 -1.79 -12.89
C GLY A 17 8.71 -1.01 -13.65
N PHE A 18 7.43 -1.29 -13.41
CA PHE A 18 6.33 -0.52 -13.97
C PHE A 18 6.28 0.90 -13.39
N VAL A 19 6.34 1.04 -12.06
CA VAL A 19 6.29 2.34 -11.37
C VAL A 19 7.47 3.22 -11.75
N ASP A 20 8.68 2.66 -11.85
CA ASP A 20 9.88 3.38 -12.25
C ASP A 20 9.76 3.95 -13.69
N LYS A 21 8.97 3.29 -14.55
CA LYS A 21 8.79 3.68 -15.96
C LYS A 21 7.59 4.61 -16.19
N PHE A 22 6.49 4.40 -15.49
CA PHE A 22 5.19 5.04 -15.78
C PHE A 22 4.61 5.83 -14.62
N GLY A 23 5.25 5.80 -13.44
CA GLY A 23 4.71 6.37 -12.22
C GLY A 23 3.62 5.52 -11.58
N THR A 24 3.06 6.02 -10.48
CA THR A 24 2.08 5.32 -9.65
C THR A 24 0.63 5.51 -10.10
N GLU A 25 0.33 6.61 -10.79
CA GLU A 25 -1.03 7.02 -11.14
C GLU A 25 -1.82 5.97 -11.95
N PRO A 26 -1.26 5.33 -13.00
CA PRO A 26 -2.03 4.34 -13.78
C PRO A 26 -2.53 3.18 -12.92
N LEU A 27 -1.74 2.72 -11.95
CA LEU A 27 -2.13 1.62 -11.06
C LEU A 27 -3.23 2.04 -10.08
N LYS A 28 -3.21 3.31 -9.64
CA LYS A 28 -4.27 3.89 -8.80
C LYS A 28 -5.59 3.99 -9.57
N GLU A 29 -5.56 4.48 -10.81
CA GLU A 29 -6.74 4.58 -11.67
C GLU A 29 -7.40 3.22 -11.92
N ILE A 30 -6.62 2.19 -12.28
CA ILE A 30 -7.16 0.83 -12.51
C ILE A 30 -7.80 0.28 -11.23
N TYR A 31 -7.23 0.56 -10.06
CA TYR A 31 -7.84 0.19 -8.78
C TYR A 31 -9.20 0.87 -8.56
N HIS A 32 -9.32 2.15 -8.86
CA HIS A 32 -10.58 2.88 -8.75
C HIS A 32 -11.65 2.32 -9.68
N ILE A 33 -11.27 2.03 -10.93
CA ILE A 33 -12.16 1.38 -11.91
C ILE A 33 -12.63 0.02 -11.36
N HIS A 34 -11.73 -0.83 -10.90
CA HIS A 34 -12.10 -2.12 -10.32
C HIS A 34 -13.03 -1.96 -9.11
N ARG A 35 -12.76 -1.03 -8.20
CA ARG A 35 -13.63 -0.79 -7.03
C ARG A 35 -15.04 -0.40 -7.45
N ASN A 36 -15.18 0.42 -8.48
CA ASN A 36 -16.48 0.81 -9.03
C ASN A 36 -17.18 -0.39 -9.67
N LEU A 37 -16.48 -1.16 -10.51
CA LEU A 37 -17.03 -2.38 -11.12
C LEU A 37 -17.47 -3.41 -10.06
N SER A 38 -16.70 -3.56 -8.98
CA SER A 38 -17.03 -4.46 -7.88
C SER A 38 -18.32 -4.05 -7.15
N LYS A 39 -18.55 -2.75 -6.99
CA LYS A 39 -19.78 -2.22 -6.38
C LYS A 39 -20.99 -2.30 -7.31
N THR A 40 -20.78 -2.03 -8.59
CA THR A 40 -21.88 -1.88 -9.55
C THR A 40 -22.33 -3.21 -10.14
N ILE A 41 -21.38 -4.09 -10.48
CA ILE A 41 -21.65 -5.35 -11.21
C ILE A 41 -21.02 -6.58 -10.53
N PHE A 42 -20.60 -6.46 -9.26
CA PHE A 42 -20.11 -7.57 -8.43
C PHE A 42 -18.90 -8.35 -9.02
N ILE A 43 -18.09 -7.70 -9.87
CA ILE A 43 -16.78 -8.26 -10.26
C ILE A 43 -15.86 -8.20 -9.03
N LYS A 44 -15.59 -9.36 -8.44
CA LYS A 44 -14.81 -9.48 -7.18
C LYS A 44 -13.33 -9.77 -7.40
N ASN A 45 -12.99 -10.38 -8.53
CA ASN A 45 -11.66 -10.92 -8.76
C ASN A 45 -10.95 -10.14 -9.86
N PHE A 46 -10.23 -9.11 -9.44
CA PHE A 46 -9.25 -8.42 -10.27
C PHE A 46 -8.01 -8.16 -9.40
N PRO A 47 -6.79 -8.54 -9.82
CA PRO A 47 -5.57 -8.48 -8.99
C PRO A 47 -5.08 -7.03 -8.73
N THR A 48 -5.94 -6.03 -8.91
CA THR A 48 -5.62 -4.62 -8.66
C THR A 48 -5.62 -4.25 -7.20
N VAL A 49 -6.25 -5.04 -6.33
CA VAL A 49 -6.22 -4.78 -4.89
C VAL A 49 -4.79 -5.01 -4.37
N GLU A 50 -4.15 -6.13 -4.69
CA GLU A 50 -2.76 -6.40 -4.33
C GLU A 50 -1.79 -5.38 -4.94
N ILE A 51 -1.95 -5.04 -6.23
CA ILE A 51 -1.08 -4.06 -6.91
C ILE A 51 -1.24 -2.66 -6.29
N PHE A 52 -2.47 -2.21 -6.06
CA PHE A 52 -2.73 -0.94 -5.38
C PHE A 52 -2.17 -0.94 -3.97
N ARG A 53 -2.40 -2.01 -3.21
CA ARG A 53 -1.83 -2.18 -1.87
C ARG A 53 -0.32 -2.04 -1.87
N ARG A 54 0.36 -2.48 -2.93
CA ARG A 54 1.80 -2.31 -3.06
C ARG A 54 2.18 -0.85 -3.26
N VAL A 55 1.57 -0.17 -4.23
CA VAL A 55 1.83 1.25 -4.53
C VAL A 55 1.47 2.14 -3.34
N PHE A 56 0.33 1.88 -2.70
CA PHE A 56 -0.15 2.60 -1.53
C PHE A 56 0.78 2.45 -0.31
N PHE A 57 1.61 1.40 -0.26
CA PHE A 57 2.50 1.17 0.89
C PHE A 57 3.49 2.30 1.09
N ASP A 58 4.11 2.78 0.01
CA ASP A 58 5.16 3.79 0.08
C ASP A 58 4.58 5.12 0.55
N ASP A 59 3.41 5.47 0.03
CA ASP A 59 2.64 6.64 0.43
C ASP A 59 2.20 6.56 1.91
N PHE A 60 1.72 5.39 2.34
CA PHE A 60 1.36 5.14 3.72
C PHE A 60 2.57 5.19 4.67
N GLN A 61 3.73 4.69 4.25
CA GLN A 61 4.96 4.76 5.03
C GLN A 61 5.46 6.19 5.24
N LYS A 62 5.38 7.03 4.20
CA LYS A 62 5.75 8.46 4.32
C LYS A 62 4.90 9.12 5.39
N GLU A 63 3.58 8.91 5.38
CA GLU A 63 2.66 9.43 6.38
C GLU A 63 2.96 8.89 7.78
N LEU A 64 3.29 7.60 7.92
CA LEU A 64 3.67 7.02 9.20
C LEU A 64 4.93 7.61 9.83
N ASN A 65 5.80 8.27 9.05
CA ASN A 65 7.00 8.92 9.55
C ASN A 65 6.75 10.37 10.04
N THR A 66 5.55 10.91 9.81
CA THR A 66 5.17 12.25 10.28
C THR A 66 4.95 12.33 11.78
N GLY A 67 4.74 11.19 12.46
CA GLY A 67 4.41 11.12 13.89
C GLY A 67 2.94 11.37 14.21
N ASP A 68 2.09 11.59 13.20
CA ASP A 68 0.66 11.78 13.38
C ASP A 68 -0.08 10.52 13.86
N SER A 69 -1.27 10.74 14.45
CA SER A 69 -2.17 9.65 14.81
C SER A 69 -2.70 8.94 13.57
N LEU A 70 -2.99 7.64 13.70
CA LEU A 70 -3.51 6.84 12.59
C LEU A 70 -4.82 7.40 12.03
N ASN A 71 -5.65 8.07 12.85
CA ASN A 71 -6.87 8.72 12.37
C ASN A 71 -6.56 9.88 11.42
N LYS A 72 -5.60 10.76 11.75
CA LYS A 72 -5.18 11.86 10.89
C LYS A 72 -4.55 11.35 9.58
N ILE A 73 -3.73 10.31 9.68
CA ILE A 73 -3.14 9.65 8.51
C ILE A 73 -4.25 9.06 7.62
N ALA A 74 -5.23 8.39 8.23
CA ALA A 74 -6.36 7.81 7.50
C ALA A 74 -7.23 8.87 6.84
N GLU A 75 -7.41 10.05 7.45
CA GLU A 75 -8.08 11.20 6.85
C GLU A 75 -7.36 11.67 5.58
N ARG A 76 -6.07 12.04 5.70
CA ARG A 76 -5.30 12.53 4.56
C ARG A 76 -5.24 11.55 3.40
N LEU A 77 -4.99 10.28 3.70
CA LEU A 77 -4.92 9.24 2.67
C LEU A 77 -6.29 8.91 2.08
N SER A 78 -7.36 9.00 2.86
CA SER A 78 -8.72 8.82 2.36
C SER A 78 -9.08 9.91 1.36
N GLU A 79 -8.71 11.16 1.64
CA GLU A 79 -8.96 12.31 0.77
C GLU A 79 -8.08 12.26 -0.48
N ARG A 80 -6.76 12.05 -0.32
CA ARG A 80 -5.81 12.06 -1.42
C ARG A 80 -6.02 10.90 -2.40
N GLU A 81 -6.27 9.71 -1.87
CA GLU A 81 -6.34 8.48 -2.66
C GLU A 81 -7.78 8.07 -2.99
N GLY A 82 -8.82 8.84 -2.61
CA GLY A 82 -10.22 8.50 -2.91
C GLY A 82 -10.69 7.15 -2.35
N ILE A 83 -10.04 6.64 -1.30
CA ILE A 83 -10.40 5.38 -0.62
C ILE A 83 -11.10 5.65 0.71
N SER A 84 -11.82 4.67 1.25
CA SER A 84 -12.45 4.86 2.57
C SER A 84 -11.43 4.73 3.70
N LYS A 85 -11.59 5.49 4.79
CA LYS A 85 -10.79 5.33 6.03
C LYS A 85 -10.71 3.86 6.50
N ARG A 86 -11.82 3.10 6.39
CA ARG A 86 -11.83 1.65 6.67
C ARG A 86 -10.77 0.88 5.88
N THR A 87 -10.63 1.17 4.59
CA THR A 87 -9.60 0.55 3.72
C THR A 87 -8.20 0.87 4.23
N VAL A 88 -7.96 2.09 4.70
CA VAL A 88 -6.67 2.50 5.29
C VAL A 88 -6.39 1.74 6.60
N TYR A 89 -7.39 1.57 7.46
CA TYR A 89 -7.24 0.79 8.70
C TYR A 89 -7.00 -0.69 8.44
N ASP A 90 -7.78 -1.30 7.53
CA ASP A 90 -7.62 -2.70 7.14
C ASP A 90 -6.22 -2.93 6.57
N TYR A 91 -5.73 -1.97 5.78
CA TYR A 91 -4.39 -1.97 5.24
C TYR A 91 -3.30 -1.89 6.34
N TYR A 92 -3.43 -0.93 7.26
CA TYR A 92 -2.51 -0.82 8.40
C TYR A 92 -2.44 -2.11 9.19
N LYS A 93 -3.60 -2.73 9.46
CA LYS A 93 -3.69 -4.00 10.20
C LYS A 93 -3.00 -5.14 9.45
N TYR A 94 -3.24 -5.26 8.15
CA TYR A 94 -2.64 -6.29 7.30
C TYR A 94 -1.11 -6.19 7.26
N HIS A 95 -0.58 -4.97 7.11
CA HIS A 95 0.87 -4.74 7.02
C HIS A 95 1.54 -4.40 8.35
N TYR A 96 0.83 -4.44 9.49
CA TYR A 96 1.33 -4.00 10.80
C TYR A 96 2.65 -4.68 11.19
N LYS A 97 2.78 -5.99 10.96
CA LYS A 97 4.02 -6.73 11.24
C LYS A 97 5.19 -6.26 10.38
N ARG A 98 4.97 -6.03 9.08
CA ARG A 98 5.97 -5.51 8.12
C ARG A 98 6.39 -4.09 8.50
N ILE A 99 5.44 -3.22 8.83
CA ILE A 99 5.69 -1.85 9.32
C ILE A 99 6.52 -1.87 10.61
N LYS A 100 6.17 -2.72 11.58
CA LYS A 100 6.88 -2.84 12.86
C LYS A 100 8.32 -3.33 12.67
N LYS A 101 8.55 -4.28 11.76
CA LYS A 101 9.90 -4.77 11.41
C LYS A 101 10.76 -3.65 10.82
N LEU A 102 10.25 -2.96 9.81
CA LEU A 102 10.95 -1.85 9.14
C LEU A 102 11.30 -0.70 10.09
N ARG A 103 10.41 -0.37 11.05
CA ARG A 103 10.70 0.64 12.07
C ARG A 103 11.85 0.21 12.99
N LYS A 104 11.89 -1.04 13.45
CA LYS A 104 12.99 -1.58 14.29
C LYS A 104 14.33 -1.57 13.56
N ASP A 105 14.34 -1.92 12.27
CA ASP A 105 15.56 -1.97 11.48
C ASP A 105 16.13 -0.56 11.24
N LYS A 106 15.27 0.45 11.02
CA LYS A 106 15.68 1.86 10.96
C LYS A 106 16.23 2.38 12.29
N THR A 107 15.65 2.00 13.43
CA THR A 107 16.17 2.40 14.75
C THR A 107 17.55 1.80 15.01
N LYS A 108 17.77 0.54 14.62
CA LYS A 108 19.09 -0.10 14.72
C LYS A 108 20.13 0.58 13.84
N GLN A 109 19.81 0.90 12.59
CA GLN A 109 20.77 1.57 11.69
C GLN A 109 21.21 2.95 12.20
N LYS A 110 20.33 3.71 12.88
CA LYS A 110 20.72 4.97 13.53
C LYS A 110 21.67 4.76 14.72
N SER A 111 21.43 3.75 15.55
CA SER A 111 22.28 3.49 16.73
C SER A 111 23.69 2.94 16.42
N PHE A 112 23.97 2.56 15.17
CA PHE A 112 25.30 2.13 14.72
C PHE A 112 26.03 3.21 13.91
N ALA A 113 25.39 4.35 13.67
CA ALA A 113 25.95 5.49 12.93
C ALA A 113 26.31 6.68 13.85
N ASP A 114 26.04 6.55 15.15
CA ASP A 114 26.48 7.42 16.24
C ASP A 114 27.60 6.72 17.04
#